data_AF-A0A3B1CBF5-F1
#
_entry.id   AF-A0A3B1CBF5-F1
#
_cell.length_a   1.000
_cell.length_b   1.000
_cell.length_c   1.000
_cell.angle_alpha   90.00
_cell.angle_beta   90.00
_cell.angle_gamma   90.00
#
_symmetry.space_group_name_H-M   'P 1'
#
loop_
_entity.id
_entity.type
_entity.pdbx_description
1 polymer ?
#
loop_
_entity_poly.entity_id
_entity_poly.type
_entity_poly.pdbx_seq_one_letter_code
_entity_poly.pdbx_strand_id
1 'polypeptide(L)'
;MLRHSTVLIVDDTMSIRMFVEKVLRQQLNCADIAQFSSADDAYNYIQSGGEADWIISDWEMPGMKGDEFLLKIRSDHKTSEMPFIIMTSRNDKGALVTAAQAGVSDYLVKPFTAAVLMQKMRKIFLSYERRLLERFKSTKTTMVNLVFEKTRKNDLHLEDVSEGGCLVKSPYFKHSESIYIYDEAEINLYPDLGKIQLKGELVRIERDRDNIQSRQFIMLAFQFTEIDDKNRMKLKKLVKDLASELSGESGT
;
A
#
# COMPACT_ATOMS: atom_id res chain seq x y z
N MET A 1 -8.65 -15.61 -5.40
CA MET A 1 -8.34 -14.26 -4.90
C MET A 1 -7.05 -14.30 -4.10
N LEU A 2 -6.95 -15.12 -3.05
CA LEU A 2 -5.78 -15.13 -2.15
C LEU A 2 -4.88 -16.38 -2.34
N ARG A 3 -4.77 -16.90 -3.56
CA ARG A 3 -4.08 -18.19 -3.82
C ARG A 3 -2.57 -18.17 -3.55
N HIS A 4 -1.96 -16.99 -3.56
CA HIS A 4 -0.54 -16.76 -3.29
C HIS A 4 -0.37 -15.63 -2.28
N SER A 5 -1.25 -15.57 -1.28
CA SER A 5 -1.21 -14.54 -0.25
C SER A 5 -1.22 -15.18 1.12
N THR A 6 -0.29 -14.75 1.97
CA THR A 6 -0.20 -15.16 3.37
C THR A 6 -1.05 -14.23 4.22
N VAL A 7 -2.10 -14.77 4.85
CA VAL A 7 -3.00 -14.00 5.74
C VAL A 7 -2.69 -14.32 7.19
N LEU A 8 -2.42 -13.27 7.98
CA LEU A 8 -2.33 -13.37 9.43
C LEU A 8 -3.68 -13.11 10.07
N ILE A 9 -4.10 -14.03 10.94
CA ILE A 9 -5.29 -13.87 11.78
C ILE A 9 -4.83 -13.72 13.23
N VAL A 10 -5.14 -12.59 13.84
CA VAL A 10 -4.67 -12.23 15.19
C VAL A 10 -5.88 -11.94 16.05
N ASP A 11 -6.18 -12.79 17.00
CA ASP A 11 -7.34 -12.66 17.90
C ASP A 11 -7.09 -13.57 19.10
N ASP A 12 -7.38 -13.18 20.33
CA ASP A 12 -7.14 -14.03 21.50
C ASP A 12 -8.12 -15.22 21.55
N THR A 13 -9.28 -15.08 20.89
CA THR A 13 -10.37 -16.05 20.89
C THR A 13 -10.23 -17.08 19.77
N MET A 14 -9.92 -18.33 20.14
CA MET A 14 -9.71 -19.44 19.20
C MET A 14 -10.85 -19.64 18.20
N SER A 15 -12.11 -19.56 18.66
CA SER A 15 -13.28 -19.77 17.80
C SER A 15 -13.42 -18.72 16.71
N ILE A 16 -13.00 -17.47 16.97
CA ILE A 16 -12.96 -16.41 15.96
C ILE A 16 -11.88 -16.70 14.94
N ARG A 17 -10.67 -17.07 15.38
CA ARG A 17 -9.58 -17.43 14.45
C ARG A 17 -9.96 -18.58 13.53
N MET A 18 -10.56 -19.64 14.09
CA MET A 18 -11.05 -20.79 13.31
C MET A 18 -12.17 -20.41 12.34
N PHE A 19 -13.09 -19.53 12.74
CA PHE A 19 -14.16 -19.05 11.86
C PHE A 19 -13.59 -18.28 10.67
N VAL A 20 -12.70 -17.32 10.92
CA VAL A 20 -12.05 -16.51 9.87
C VAL A 20 -11.26 -17.42 8.95
N GLU A 21 -10.42 -18.31 9.47
CA GLU A 21 -9.65 -19.26 8.68
C GLU A 21 -10.57 -20.09 7.75
N LYS A 22 -11.65 -20.65 8.30
CA LYS A 22 -12.61 -21.44 7.52
C LYS A 22 -13.18 -20.63 6.35
N VAL A 23 -13.55 -19.37 6.57
CA VAL A 23 -14.06 -18.50 5.50
C VAL A 23 -12.98 -18.24 4.45
N LEU A 24 -11.75 -17.90 4.86
CA LEU A 24 -10.63 -17.63 3.95
C LEU A 24 -10.30 -18.84 3.06
N ARG A 25 -10.21 -20.03 3.65
CA ARG A 25 -9.92 -21.27 2.91
C ARG A 25 -11.04 -21.62 1.95
N GLN A 26 -12.29 -21.66 2.44
CA GLN A 26 -13.42 -22.19 1.67
C GLN A 26 -13.93 -21.23 0.60
N GLN A 27 -13.85 -19.92 0.85
CA GLN A 27 -14.51 -18.92 -0.01
C GLN A 27 -13.53 -18.06 -0.81
N LEU A 28 -12.28 -17.90 -0.35
CA LEU A 28 -11.27 -17.06 -1.01
C LEU A 28 -10.08 -17.86 -1.58
N ASN A 29 -10.07 -19.19 -1.35
CA ASN A 29 -9.00 -20.11 -1.74
C ASN A 29 -7.62 -19.68 -1.21
N CYS A 30 -7.58 -19.19 0.03
CA CYS A 30 -6.33 -18.82 0.70
C CYS A 30 -5.63 -20.09 1.22
N ALA A 31 -4.42 -20.36 0.74
CA ALA A 31 -3.63 -21.52 1.13
C ALA A 31 -2.83 -21.22 2.42
N ASP A 32 -2.20 -20.06 2.46
CA ASP A 32 -1.24 -19.69 3.49
C ASP A 32 -1.89 -18.81 4.55
N ILE A 33 -2.13 -19.39 5.73
CA ILE A 33 -2.76 -18.72 6.86
C ILE A 33 -1.94 -19.02 8.10
N ALA A 34 -1.51 -17.97 8.79
CA ALA A 34 -0.88 -18.07 10.10
C ALA A 34 -1.78 -17.42 11.16
N GLN A 35 -1.86 -18.04 12.33
CA GLN A 35 -2.75 -17.64 13.41
C GLN A 35 -1.96 -17.29 14.66
N PHE A 36 -2.33 -16.19 15.29
CA PHE A 36 -1.71 -15.72 16.52
C PHE A 36 -2.78 -15.38 17.56
N SER A 37 -2.53 -15.75 18.81
CA SER A 37 -3.40 -15.40 19.94
C SER A 37 -3.08 -14.03 20.55
N SER A 38 -2.03 -13.36 20.07
CA SER A 38 -1.61 -12.04 20.55
C SER A 38 -0.99 -11.21 19.42
N ALA A 39 -1.10 -9.89 19.51
CA ALA A 39 -0.41 -8.98 18.59
C ALA A 39 1.11 -9.04 18.75
N ASP A 40 1.63 -9.29 19.95
CA ASP A 40 3.07 -9.43 20.20
C ASP A 40 3.66 -10.59 19.39
N ASP A 41 3.02 -11.76 19.39
CA ASP A 41 3.50 -12.93 18.64
C ASP A 41 3.44 -12.68 17.12
N ALA A 42 2.35 -12.08 16.65
CA ALA A 42 2.19 -11.74 15.24
C ALA A 42 3.26 -10.72 14.78
N TYR A 43 3.52 -9.69 15.60
CA TYR A 43 4.54 -8.70 15.32
C TYR A 43 5.94 -9.32 15.30
N ASN A 44 6.26 -10.17 16.29
CA ASN A 44 7.54 -10.86 16.35
C ASN A 44 7.76 -11.78 15.14
N TYR A 45 6.72 -12.50 14.70
CA TYR A 45 6.76 -13.31 13.50
C TYR A 45 7.15 -12.49 12.26
N ILE A 46 6.49 -11.35 12.05
CA ILE A 46 6.80 -10.43 10.94
C ILE A 46 8.24 -9.91 11.04
N GLN A 47 8.66 -9.46 12.22
CA GLN A 47 10.02 -8.93 12.43
C GLN A 47 11.10 -10.00 12.23
N SER A 48 10.79 -11.27 12.50
CA SER A 48 11.68 -12.40 12.24
C SER A 48 11.79 -12.81 10.76
N GLY A 49 11.07 -12.11 9.86
CA GLY A 49 11.07 -12.37 8.42
C GLY A 49 9.93 -13.26 7.96
N GLY A 50 8.92 -13.50 8.80
CA GLY A 50 7.70 -14.19 8.40
C GLY A 50 6.92 -13.41 7.34
N GLU A 51 6.35 -14.13 6.38
CA GLU A 51 5.56 -13.53 5.30
C GLU A 51 4.18 -13.11 5.78
N ALA A 52 3.73 -11.93 5.34
CA ALA A 52 2.41 -11.41 5.62
C ALA A 52 1.97 -10.46 4.49
N ASP A 53 0.88 -10.80 3.82
CA ASP A 53 0.25 -9.97 2.79
C ASP A 53 -1.02 -9.30 3.31
N TRP A 54 -1.63 -9.86 4.36
CA TRP A 54 -2.83 -9.35 5.01
C TRP A 54 -2.77 -9.59 6.51
N ILE A 55 -3.30 -8.65 7.28
CA ILE A 55 -3.58 -8.83 8.71
C ILE A 55 -5.08 -8.65 8.95
N ILE A 56 -5.67 -9.59 9.67
CA ILE A 56 -7.00 -9.47 10.26
C ILE A 56 -6.80 -9.57 11.77
N SER A 57 -6.88 -8.45 12.47
CA SER A 57 -6.55 -8.38 13.91
C SER A 57 -7.76 -7.96 14.73
N ASP A 58 -7.93 -8.57 15.90
CA ASP A 58 -8.80 -8.03 16.94
C ASP A 58 -8.27 -6.69 17.47
N TRP A 59 -9.20 -5.85 17.91
CA TRP A 59 -8.90 -4.61 18.61
C TRP A 59 -8.55 -4.87 20.06
N GLU A 60 -9.37 -5.70 20.72
CA GLU A 60 -9.31 -5.93 22.16
C GLU A 60 -8.55 -7.21 22.46
N MET A 61 -7.24 -7.10 22.69
CA MET A 61 -6.41 -8.23 23.11
C MET A 61 -5.67 -7.91 24.41
N PRO A 62 -5.37 -8.93 25.24
CA PRO A 62 -4.42 -8.79 26.33
C PRO A 62 -3.03 -8.40 25.81
N GLY A 63 -2.35 -7.51 26.52
CA GLY A 63 -1.04 -7.01 26.10
C GLY A 63 -1.17 -5.93 25.03
N MET A 64 -0.48 -6.09 23.91
CA MET A 64 -0.56 -5.14 22.80
C MET A 64 -1.96 -5.18 22.16
N LYS A 65 -2.61 -4.01 22.11
CA LYS A 65 -3.92 -3.84 21.50
C LYS A 65 -3.82 -3.72 19.97
N GLY A 66 -4.94 -3.90 19.29
CA GLY A 66 -4.98 -3.86 17.82
C GLY A 66 -4.60 -2.50 17.22
N ASP A 67 -4.86 -1.40 17.91
CA ASP A 67 -4.46 -0.05 17.50
C ASP A 67 -2.94 0.17 17.66
N GLU A 68 -2.37 -0.24 18.79
CA GLU A 68 -0.92 -0.24 18.99
C GLU A 68 -0.20 -1.12 17.97
N PHE A 69 -0.77 -2.29 17.67
CA PHE A 69 -0.26 -3.20 16.64
C PHE A 69 -0.33 -2.57 15.24
N LEU A 70 -1.47 -1.98 14.88
CA LEU A 70 -1.63 -1.25 13.63
C LEU A 70 -0.57 -0.15 13.51
N LEU A 71 -0.37 0.67 14.55
CA LEU A 71 0.65 1.72 14.54
C LEU A 71 2.05 1.17 14.31
N LYS A 72 2.42 0.05 14.97
CA LYS A 72 3.71 -0.61 14.73
C LYS A 72 3.85 -1.11 13.29
N ILE A 73 2.80 -1.74 12.75
CA ILE A 73 2.76 -2.20 11.35
C ILE A 73 2.86 -1.04 10.37
N ARG A 74 2.21 0.09 10.66
CA ARG A 74 2.27 1.32 9.86
C ARG A 74 3.61 2.03 9.95
N SER A 75 4.31 1.90 11.08
CA SER A 75 5.62 2.51 11.28
C SER A 75 6.76 1.85 10.50
N ASP A 76 6.59 0.61 10.03
CA ASP A 76 7.58 -0.09 9.21
C ASP A 76 7.24 0.03 7.72
N HIS A 77 8.16 0.59 6.95
CA HIS A 77 8.07 0.75 5.50
C HIS A 77 7.74 -0.54 4.71
N LYS A 78 8.09 -1.72 5.24
CA LYS A 78 7.78 -3.00 4.58
C LYS A 78 6.32 -3.40 4.74
N THR A 79 5.67 -2.94 5.80
CA THR A 79 4.33 -3.38 6.20
C THR A 79 3.31 -2.24 6.24
N SER A 80 3.74 -1.01 5.99
CA SER A 80 2.91 0.19 6.10
C SER A 80 1.71 0.19 5.16
N GLU A 81 1.84 -0.43 3.99
CA GLU A 81 0.77 -0.54 3.01
C GLU A 81 0.00 -1.86 3.08
N MET A 82 0.41 -2.77 3.98
CA MET A 82 -0.22 -4.08 4.10
C MET A 82 -1.70 -3.91 4.47
N PRO A 83 -2.63 -4.52 3.71
CA PRO A 83 -4.02 -4.62 4.09
C PRO A 83 -4.18 -5.06 5.54
N PHE A 84 -4.78 -4.18 6.35
CA PHE A 84 -5.01 -4.41 7.77
C PHE A 84 -6.49 -4.20 8.06
N ILE A 85 -7.17 -5.26 8.46
CA ILE A 85 -8.57 -5.22 8.88
C ILE A 85 -8.63 -5.38 10.39
N ILE A 86 -9.34 -4.46 11.03
CA ILE A 86 -9.62 -4.54 12.46
C ILE A 86 -10.94 -5.25 12.69
N MET A 87 -10.98 -6.21 13.61
CA MET A 87 -12.19 -6.78 14.18
C MET A 87 -12.45 -6.10 15.53
N THR A 88 -13.67 -5.71 15.82
CA THR A 88 -13.99 -5.00 17.07
C THR A 88 -15.38 -5.35 17.58
N SER A 89 -15.54 -5.50 18.89
CA SER A 89 -16.85 -5.63 19.54
C SER A 89 -17.55 -4.27 19.74
N ARG A 90 -16.84 -3.17 19.48
CA ARG A 90 -17.36 -1.82 19.65
C ARG A 90 -18.14 -1.39 18.41
N ASN A 91 -19.32 -0.85 18.64
CA ASN A 91 -20.11 -0.16 17.61
C ASN A 91 -20.03 1.37 17.78
N ASP A 92 -19.03 1.87 18.51
CA ASP A 92 -18.89 3.29 18.77
C ASP A 92 -18.16 3.98 17.62
N LYS A 93 -18.74 5.08 17.13
CA LYS A 93 -18.15 5.87 16.03
C LYS A 93 -16.78 6.46 16.41
N GLY A 94 -16.47 6.59 17.70
CA GLY A 94 -15.20 7.13 18.19
C GLY A 94 -14.00 6.25 17.86
N ALA A 95 -14.06 4.96 18.21
CA ALA A 95 -12.99 4.02 17.88
C ALA A 95 -12.81 3.85 16.36
N LEU A 96 -13.90 3.92 15.59
CA LEU A 96 -13.85 3.90 14.13
C LEU A 96 -13.11 5.10 13.52
N VAL A 97 -13.28 6.29 14.11
CA VAL A 97 -12.55 7.50 13.68
C VAL A 97 -11.06 7.38 14.01
N THR A 98 -10.70 6.88 15.19
CA THR A 98 -9.29 6.64 15.56
C THR A 98 -8.62 5.60 14.67
N ALA A 99 -9.32 4.50 14.35
CA ALA A 99 -8.82 3.47 13.44
C ALA A 99 -8.62 4.00 12.01
N ALA A 100 -9.54 4.83 11.52
CA ALA A 100 -9.43 5.47 10.22
C ALA A 100 -8.26 6.45 10.16
N GLN A 101 -8.03 7.24 11.22
CA GLN A 101 -6.88 8.13 11.34
C GLN A 101 -5.54 7.38 11.40
N ALA A 102 -5.53 6.14 11.88
CA ALA A 102 -4.34 5.29 11.93
C ALA A 102 -4.07 4.52 10.62
N GLY A 103 -4.86 4.72 9.56
CA GLY A 103 -4.62 4.09 8.25
C GLY A 103 -5.04 2.61 8.17
N VAL A 104 -6.08 2.21 8.91
CA VAL A 104 -6.70 0.89 8.76
C VAL A 104 -7.32 0.74 7.36
N SER A 105 -7.27 -0.46 6.76
CA SER A 105 -7.87 -0.69 5.44
C SER A 105 -9.40 -0.80 5.50
N ASP A 106 -9.93 -1.46 6.53
CA ASP A 106 -11.36 -1.47 6.87
C ASP A 106 -11.54 -2.08 8.28
N TYR A 107 -12.78 -2.16 8.75
CA TYR A 107 -13.12 -2.78 10.03
C TYR A 107 -14.32 -3.74 9.92
N LEU A 108 -14.41 -4.64 10.90
CA LEU A 108 -15.44 -5.64 11.09
C LEU A 108 -16.00 -5.54 12.51
N VAL A 109 -17.29 -5.24 12.63
CA VAL A 109 -17.97 -5.24 13.93
C VAL A 109 -18.39 -6.67 14.26
N LYS A 110 -17.98 -7.18 15.42
CA LYS A 110 -18.35 -8.48 15.96
C LYS A 110 -19.78 -8.39 16.56
N PRO A 111 -20.65 -9.39 16.34
CA PRO A 111 -20.47 -10.55 15.45
C PRO A 111 -20.66 -10.17 13.97
N PHE A 112 -19.86 -10.77 13.08
CA PHE A 112 -19.97 -10.58 11.62
C PHE A 112 -20.19 -11.91 10.89
N THR A 113 -20.75 -11.82 9.67
CA THR A 113 -20.99 -12.99 8.82
C THR A 113 -19.84 -13.19 7.83
N ALA A 114 -19.73 -14.41 7.28
CA ALA A 114 -18.78 -14.71 6.21
C ALA A 114 -18.96 -13.78 4.99
N ALA A 115 -20.21 -13.43 4.66
CA ALA A 115 -20.52 -12.52 3.57
C ALA A 115 -19.94 -11.12 3.79
N VAL A 116 -20.03 -10.58 5.02
CA VAL A 116 -19.48 -9.26 5.36
C VAL A 116 -17.95 -9.29 5.28
N LEU A 117 -17.29 -10.30 5.85
CA LEU A 117 -15.84 -10.47 5.76
C LEU A 117 -15.38 -10.53 4.29
N MET A 118 -16.03 -11.36 3.46
CA MET A 118 -15.70 -11.47 2.04
C MET A 118 -15.88 -10.15 1.28
N GLN A 119 -16.99 -9.43 1.53
CA GLN A 119 -17.26 -8.16 0.87
C GLN A 119 -16.14 -7.14 1.15
N LYS A 120 -15.73 -7.04 2.42
CA LYS A 120 -14.68 -6.14 2.89
C LYS A 120 -13.33 -6.47 2.27
N MET A 121 -12.94 -7.75 2.32
CA MET A 121 -11.68 -8.20 1.72
C MET A 121 -11.67 -8.04 0.20
N ARG A 122 -12.76 -8.36 -0.51
CA ARG A 122 -12.85 -8.15 -1.97
C ARG A 122 -12.70 -6.69 -2.35
N LYS A 123 -13.33 -5.78 -1.60
CA LYS A 123 -13.21 -4.34 -1.83
C LYS A 123 -11.76 -3.88 -1.71
N ILE A 124 -11.08 -4.26 -0.63
CA ILE A 124 -9.67 -3.90 -0.40
C ILE A 124 -8.78 -4.54 -1.49
N PHE A 125 -9.01 -5.81 -1.81
CA PHE A 125 -8.25 -6.53 -2.82
C PHE A 125 -8.36 -5.86 -4.19
N LEU A 126 -9.56 -5.47 -4.62
CA LEU A 126 -9.76 -4.76 -5.89
C LEU A 126 -9.09 -3.38 -5.89
N SER A 127 -9.11 -2.64 -4.77
CA SER A 127 -8.38 -1.37 -4.69
C SER A 127 -6.86 -1.58 -4.73
N TYR A 128 -6.36 -2.64 -4.10
CA TYR A 128 -4.95 -2.97 -4.04
C TYR A 128 -4.43 -3.50 -5.39
N GLU A 129 -5.14 -4.45 -6.01
CA GLU A 129 -4.83 -4.96 -7.34
C GLU A 129 -4.93 -3.88 -8.40
N ARG A 130 -5.95 -3.01 -8.38
CA ARG A 130 -6.02 -1.89 -9.34
C ARG A 130 -4.79 -0.99 -9.21
N ARG A 131 -4.32 -0.74 -7.99
CA ARG A 131 -3.10 0.03 -7.72
C ARG A 131 -1.83 -0.66 -8.25
N LEU A 132 -1.82 -1.98 -8.39
CA LEU A 132 -0.68 -2.76 -8.89
C LEU A 132 -0.76 -3.04 -10.41
N LEU A 133 -1.95 -3.33 -10.94
CA LEU A 133 -2.19 -3.74 -12.33
C LEU A 133 -2.17 -2.58 -13.33
N GLU A 134 -2.44 -1.34 -12.89
CA GLU A 134 -2.38 -0.15 -13.75
C GLU A 134 -1.00 0.51 -13.75
N ARG A 135 0.00 -0.05 -13.03
CA ARG A 135 1.37 0.49 -12.99
C ARG A 135 2.17 -0.10 -14.13
N PHE A 136 2.37 0.69 -15.17
CA PHE A 136 3.20 0.30 -16.31
C PHE A 136 4.65 0.68 -16.02
N LYS A 137 5.56 -0.30 -16.12
CA LYS A 137 7.00 -0.04 -16.04
C LYS A 137 7.37 0.94 -17.16
N SER A 138 8.05 2.02 -16.81
CA SER A 138 8.51 2.99 -17.79
C SER A 138 9.70 2.41 -18.56
N THR A 139 9.51 2.03 -19.82
CA THR A 139 10.60 1.60 -20.73
C THR A 139 11.43 2.79 -21.24
N LYS A 140 10.89 4.00 -21.13
CA LYS A 140 11.51 5.25 -21.58
C LYS A 140 11.82 6.13 -20.37
N THR A 141 13.00 6.73 -20.34
CA THR A 141 13.42 7.64 -19.28
C THR A 141 12.51 8.87 -19.21
N THR A 142 11.43 8.81 -18.42
CA THR A 142 10.61 9.97 -18.10
C THR A 142 11.23 10.67 -16.91
N MET A 143 11.65 11.92 -17.10
CA MET A 143 12.22 12.72 -16.02
C MET A 143 11.13 13.16 -15.04
N VAL A 144 11.46 13.14 -13.76
CA VAL A 144 10.57 13.54 -12.68
C VAL A 144 11.24 14.60 -11.81
N ASN A 145 10.50 15.66 -11.51
CA ASN A 145 10.88 16.60 -10.46
C ASN A 145 9.86 16.50 -9.32
N LEU A 146 10.35 16.35 -8.10
CA LEU A 146 9.56 16.33 -6.87
C LEU A 146 9.78 17.63 -6.10
N VAL A 147 8.69 18.27 -5.69
CA VAL A 147 8.73 19.45 -4.81
C VAL A 147 7.91 19.13 -3.57
N PHE A 148 8.61 18.96 -2.45
CA PHE A 148 8.05 18.95 -1.11
C PHE A 148 8.13 20.37 -0.52
N GLU A 149 7.42 20.63 0.58
CA GLU A 149 7.33 21.96 1.20
C GLU A 149 8.70 22.64 1.41
N LYS A 150 9.71 21.87 1.83
CA LYS A 150 11.06 22.38 2.15
C LYS A 150 12.17 21.88 1.23
N THR A 151 11.88 20.93 0.35
CA THR A 151 12.89 20.21 -0.42
C THR A 151 12.45 20.04 -1.86
N ARG A 152 13.37 20.25 -2.80
CA ARG A 152 13.18 19.92 -4.22
C ARG A 152 14.20 18.90 -4.67
N LYS A 153 13.75 17.89 -5.41
CA LYS A 153 14.60 16.97 -6.16
C LYS A 153 14.25 17.07 -7.63
N ASN A 154 15.28 17.26 -8.46
CA ASN A 154 15.11 17.31 -9.90
C ASN A 154 15.82 16.14 -10.53
N ASP A 155 15.54 15.95 -11.81
CA ASP A 155 16.24 15.02 -12.68
C ASP A 155 16.17 13.56 -12.18
N LEU A 156 15.01 13.19 -11.59
CA LEU A 156 14.73 11.83 -11.14
C LEU A 156 14.14 10.98 -12.27
N HIS A 157 14.02 9.68 -12.03
CA HIS A 157 13.48 8.74 -13.01
C HIS A 157 12.14 8.15 -12.55
N LEU A 158 11.17 8.16 -13.47
CA LEU A 158 9.91 7.45 -13.31
C LEU A 158 10.14 5.96 -13.54
N GLU A 159 9.77 5.14 -12.58
CA GLU A 159 9.92 3.68 -12.64
C GLU A 159 8.62 3.03 -13.09
N ASP A 160 7.49 3.49 -12.53
CA ASP A 160 6.16 3.15 -13.01
C ASP A 160 5.17 4.30 -12.82
N VAL A 161 4.06 4.22 -13.55
CA VAL A 161 2.94 5.15 -13.43
C VAL A 161 1.61 4.49 -13.76
N SER A 162 0.57 4.92 -13.06
CA SER A 162 -0.85 4.63 -13.31
C SER A 162 -1.67 5.92 -13.30
N GLU A 163 -2.98 5.82 -13.51
CA GLU A 163 -3.87 6.98 -13.30
C GLU A 163 -3.97 7.42 -11.82
N GLY A 164 -3.61 6.53 -10.89
CA GLY A 164 -3.76 6.74 -9.45
C GLY A 164 -2.45 7.00 -8.69
N GLY A 165 -1.29 6.82 -9.32
CA GLY A 165 -0.02 7.05 -8.65
C GLY A 165 1.20 6.77 -9.53
N CYS A 166 2.37 6.93 -8.95
CA CYS A 166 3.63 6.58 -9.61
C CYS A 166 4.66 6.03 -8.62
N LEU A 167 5.73 5.47 -9.17
CA LEU A 167 6.94 5.10 -8.44
C LEU A 167 8.11 5.86 -9.05
N VAL A 168 8.89 6.55 -8.20
CA VAL A 168 10.00 7.39 -8.63
C VAL A 168 11.28 6.91 -7.97
N LYS A 169 12.32 6.64 -8.76
CA LYS A 169 13.66 6.37 -8.25
C LYS A 169 14.38 7.67 -7.95
N SER A 170 14.84 7.82 -6.72
CA SER A 170 15.53 9.00 -6.23
C SER A 170 16.84 8.61 -5.53
N PRO A 171 17.90 9.42 -5.63
CA PRO A 171 18.99 9.38 -4.67
C PRO A 171 18.48 9.58 -3.23
N TYR A 172 19.26 9.14 -2.24
CA TYR A 172 18.91 9.40 -0.83
C TYR A 172 18.76 10.90 -0.54
N PHE A 173 17.82 11.19 0.35
CA PHE A 173 17.67 12.51 0.96
C PHE A 173 18.72 12.66 2.05
N LYS A 174 19.38 13.82 2.08
CA LYS A 174 20.29 14.15 3.18
C LYS A 174 19.48 14.30 4.46
N HIS A 175 20.10 14.10 5.63
CA HIS A 175 19.42 14.27 6.93
C HIS A 175 18.74 15.65 7.12
N SER A 176 19.22 16.68 6.43
CA SER A 176 18.62 18.02 6.46
C SER A 176 17.38 18.18 5.57
N GLU A 177 17.10 17.22 4.69
CA GLU A 177 16.04 17.25 3.68
C GLU A 177 14.82 16.40 4.06
N SER A 178 14.81 15.78 5.25
CA SER A 178 13.89 14.73 5.73
C SER A 178 12.51 14.78 5.11
N ILE A 179 12.15 13.69 4.42
CA ILE A 179 10.81 13.42 3.88
C ILE A 179 10.17 12.29 4.68
N TYR A 180 8.88 12.41 4.93
CA TYR A 180 8.08 11.45 5.70
C TYR A 180 6.95 10.89 4.85
N ILE A 181 6.49 9.69 5.23
CA ILE A 181 5.25 9.14 4.67
C ILE A 181 4.12 10.13 4.95
N TYR A 182 3.23 10.29 3.97
CA TYR A 182 2.15 11.27 3.89
C TYR A 182 2.58 12.72 3.64
N ASP A 183 3.86 13.00 3.42
CA ASP A 183 4.27 14.29 2.89
C ASP A 183 3.66 14.49 1.49
N GLU A 184 2.98 15.61 1.31
CA GLU A 184 2.52 16.02 -0.01
C GLU A 184 3.69 16.51 -0.87
N ALA A 185 3.68 16.09 -2.13
CA ALA A 185 4.61 16.55 -3.15
C ALA A 185 3.86 17.04 -4.39
N GLU A 186 4.37 18.12 -4.99
CA GLU A 186 4.15 18.38 -6.40
C GLU A 186 5.05 17.46 -7.22
N ILE A 187 4.44 16.63 -8.06
CA ILE A 187 5.09 15.64 -8.90
C ILE A 187 5.00 16.13 -10.34
N ASN A 188 6.14 16.49 -10.90
CA ASN A 188 6.23 17.02 -12.25
C ASN A 188 6.85 15.98 -13.17
N LEU A 189 6.02 15.35 -14.00
CA LEU A 189 6.44 14.38 -15.01
C LEU A 189 6.73 15.11 -16.32
N TYR A 190 7.83 14.76 -16.99
CA TYR A 190 8.24 15.34 -18.26
C TYR A 190 8.32 14.26 -19.34
N PRO A 191 7.19 13.73 -19.83
CA PRO A 191 7.19 12.88 -21.02
C PRO A 191 7.48 13.70 -22.29
N ASP A 192 7.78 13.03 -23.40
CA ASP A 192 8.20 13.65 -24.67
C ASP A 192 7.28 14.76 -25.19
N LEU A 193 6.00 14.76 -24.83
CA LEU A 193 4.97 15.70 -25.27
C LEU A 193 4.58 16.77 -24.23
N GLY A 194 5.41 16.97 -23.20
CA GLY A 194 5.35 18.11 -22.29
C GLY A 194 4.90 17.79 -20.87
N LYS A 195 5.01 18.80 -19.99
CA LYS A 195 4.84 18.67 -18.53
C LYS A 195 3.45 18.17 -18.12
N ILE A 196 3.40 17.19 -17.23
CA ILE A 196 2.24 16.80 -16.42
C ILE A 196 2.55 17.17 -14.98
N GLN A 197 1.71 18.01 -14.38
CA GLN A 197 1.86 18.44 -12.98
C GLN A 197 0.77 17.79 -12.15
N LEU A 198 1.18 17.07 -11.12
CA LEU A 198 0.30 16.28 -10.25
C LEU A 198 0.59 16.66 -8.79
N LYS A 199 -0.40 16.49 -7.93
CA LYS A 199 -0.20 16.45 -6.48
C LYS A 199 -0.37 15.03 -5.99
N GLY A 200 0.48 14.60 -5.07
CA GLY A 200 0.33 13.30 -4.45
C GLY A 200 1.00 13.21 -3.09
N GLU A 201 0.50 12.27 -2.29
CA GLU A 201 1.07 11.91 -1.01
C GLU A 201 2.12 10.84 -1.20
N LEU A 202 3.24 10.97 -0.50
CA LEU A 202 4.26 9.92 -0.41
C LEU A 202 3.74 8.78 0.45
N VAL A 203 3.28 7.69 -0.17
CA VAL A 203 2.69 6.56 0.57
C VAL A 203 3.69 5.48 0.94
N ARG A 204 4.84 5.44 0.24
CA ARG A 204 5.89 4.43 0.50
C ARG A 204 7.29 4.94 0.14
N ILE A 205 8.28 4.55 0.95
CA ILE A 205 9.70 4.68 0.64
C ILE A 205 10.33 3.29 0.71
N GLU A 206 10.91 2.81 -0.38
CA GLU A 206 11.58 1.51 -0.45
C GLU A 206 13.06 1.68 -0.77
N ARG A 207 13.90 0.74 -0.33
CA ARG A 207 15.28 0.65 -0.82
C ARG A 207 15.29 -0.01 -2.19
N ASP A 208 16.14 0.49 -3.09
CA ASP A 208 16.41 -0.18 -4.36
C ASP A 208 17.02 -1.58 -4.10
N ARG A 209 16.22 -2.63 -4.33
CA ARG A 209 16.58 -4.02 -4.01
C ARG A 209 17.46 -4.67 -5.08
N ASP A 210 17.46 -4.14 -6.31
CA ASP A 210 18.21 -4.71 -7.43
C ASP A 210 19.71 -4.39 -7.37
N ASN A 211 20.13 -3.50 -6.46
CA ASN A 211 21.52 -3.09 -6.32
C ASN A 211 21.92 -2.91 -4.84
N ILE A 212 21.90 -4.03 -4.09
CA ILE A 212 22.17 -4.12 -2.64
C ILE A 212 23.52 -3.49 -2.24
N GLN A 213 24.49 -3.40 -3.17
CA GLN A 213 25.80 -2.81 -2.90
C GLN A 213 25.85 -1.28 -2.97
N SER A 214 24.92 -0.61 -3.67
CA SER A 214 25.11 0.81 -3.98
C SER A 214 24.69 1.76 -2.85
N ARG A 215 23.72 1.40 -1.97
CA ARG A 215 23.13 2.30 -0.93
C ARG A 215 22.79 3.72 -1.46
N GLN A 216 22.66 3.92 -2.77
CA GLN A 216 22.64 5.25 -3.38
C GLN A 216 21.23 5.73 -3.69
N PHE A 217 20.27 4.82 -3.84
CA PHE A 217 18.92 5.13 -4.29
C PHE A 217 17.83 4.55 -3.38
N ILE A 218 16.69 5.23 -3.41
CA ILE A 218 15.41 4.86 -2.80
C ILE A 218 14.31 4.98 -3.85
N MET A 219 13.24 4.23 -3.65
CA MET A 219 12.02 4.30 -4.45
C MET A 219 10.96 5.04 -3.64
N LEU A 220 10.34 6.02 -4.25
CA LEU A 220 9.28 6.83 -3.64
C LEU A 220 7.97 6.52 -4.36
N ALA A 221 7.02 5.89 -3.66
CA ALA A 221 5.70 5.63 -4.22
C ALA A 221 4.76 6.76 -3.83
N PHE A 222 4.12 7.35 -4.83
CA PHE A 222 3.13 8.40 -4.63
C PHE A 222 1.73 7.91 -4.99
N GLN A 223 0.76 8.39 -4.22
CA GLN A 223 -0.65 8.32 -4.56
C GLN A 223 -1.12 9.72 -4.96
N PHE A 224 -1.73 9.85 -6.14
CA PHE A 224 -2.23 11.15 -6.58
C PHE A 224 -3.49 11.53 -5.80
N THR A 225 -3.55 12.77 -5.30
CA THR A 225 -4.65 13.30 -4.49
C THR A 225 -5.60 14.17 -5.32
N GLU A 226 -5.03 15.13 -6.06
CA GLU A 226 -5.77 16.04 -6.94
C GLU A 226 -5.18 16.05 -8.35
N ILE A 227 -6.05 15.88 -9.34
CA ILE A 227 -5.68 15.95 -10.76
C ILE A 227 -6.78 16.68 -11.53
N ASP A 228 -6.44 17.85 -12.08
CA ASP A 228 -7.30 18.59 -12.99
C ASP A 228 -7.52 17.83 -14.32
N ASP A 229 -8.57 18.18 -15.05
CA ASP A 229 -8.97 17.47 -16.27
C ASP A 229 -7.86 17.45 -17.34
N LYS A 230 -7.11 18.55 -17.46
CA LYS A 230 -6.03 18.67 -18.45
C LYS A 230 -4.89 17.72 -18.13
N ASN A 231 -4.43 17.69 -16.88
CA ASN A 231 -3.37 16.78 -16.44
C ASN A 231 -3.85 15.33 -16.42
N ARG A 232 -5.14 15.07 -16.11
CA ARG A 232 -5.74 13.73 -16.18
C ARG A 232 -5.73 13.18 -17.60
N MET A 233 -6.10 13.99 -18.60
CA MET A 233 -6.04 13.58 -20.02
C MET A 233 -4.61 13.24 -20.46
N LYS A 234 -3.62 14.05 -20.04
CA LYS A 234 -2.21 13.78 -20.34
C LYS A 234 -1.69 12.52 -19.64
N LEU A 235 -2.05 12.32 -18.37
CA LEU A 235 -1.68 11.13 -17.61
C LEU A 235 -2.25 9.86 -18.24
N LYS A 236 -3.54 9.88 -18.60
CA LYS A 236 -4.18 8.78 -19.34
C LYS A 236 -3.46 8.45 -20.64
N LYS A 237 -3.06 9.48 -21.39
CA LYS A 237 -2.29 9.30 -22.62
C LYS A 237 -0.94 8.65 -22.33
N LEU A 238 -0.18 9.16 -21.36
CA LEU A 238 1.11 8.58 -20.96
C LEU A 238 0.97 7.10 -20.56
N VAL A 239 0.00 6.79 -19.71
CA VAL A 239 -0.29 5.41 -19.26
C VAL A 239 -0.63 4.51 -20.45
N LYS A 240 -1.45 4.99 -21.39
CA LYS A 240 -1.82 4.25 -22.61
C LYS A 240 -0.61 4.02 -23.52
N ASP A 241 0.22 5.04 -23.73
CA ASP A 241 1.40 4.95 -24.60
C ASP A 241 2.38 3.91 -24.03
N LEU A 242 2.64 3.93 -22.72
CA LEU A 242 3.46 2.91 -22.03
C LEU A 242 2.85 1.50 -22.11
N ALA A 243 1.52 1.38 -22.02
CA ALA A 243 0.83 0.10 -22.16
C ALA A 243 0.98 -0.51 -23.56
N SER A 244 0.85 0.31 -24.61
CA SER A 244 0.98 -0.14 -26.01
C SER A 244 2.40 -0.57 -26.38
N GLU A 245 3.42 0.02 -25.75
CA GLU A 245 4.82 -0.36 -25.96
C GLU A 245 5.11 -1.75 -25.38
N LEU A 246 4.57 -2.05 -24.18
CA LEU A 246 4.73 -3.35 -23.53
C LEU A 246 4.01 -4.50 -24.26
N SER A 247 2.92 -4.19 -24.99
CA SER A 247 2.20 -5.18 -25.80
C SER A 247 2.81 -5.41 -27.19
N GLY A 248 3.87 -4.68 -27.57
CA GLY A 248 4.53 -4.84 -28.87
C GLY A 248 3.72 -4.32 -30.07
N GLU A 249 2.62 -3.61 -29.83
CA GLU A 249 1.81 -2.97 -30.88
C GLU A 249 2.42 -1.62 -31.27
N SER A 250 3.65 -1.64 -31.81
CA SER A 250 4.18 -0.46 -32.48
C SER A 250 3.47 -0.33 -33.83
N GLY A 251 2.43 0.51 -33.88
CA GLY A 251 1.70 0.80 -35.11
C GLY A 251 2.63 1.30 -36.21
N THR A 252 2.68 0.54 -37.31
CA THR A 252 3.15 0.95 -38.64
C THR A 252 2.26 2.02 -39.25
#